data_AF-A0A2S9VKJ7-F1
#
_entry.id   AF-A0A2S9VKJ7-F1
#
_cell.length_a   1.000
_cell.length_b   1.000
_cell.length_c   1.000
_cell.angle_alpha   90.00
_cell.angle_beta   90.00
_cell.angle_gamma   90.00
#
_symmetry.space_group_name_H-M   'P 1'
#
loop_
_entity.id
_entity.type
_entity.pdbx_description
1 polymer ?
#
loop_
_entity_poly.entity_id
_entity_poly.type
_entity_poly.pdbx_seq_one_letter_code
_entity_poly.pdbx_strand_id
1 'polypeptide(L)'
;MRTHQLINILTAELSALPVLIVAYYAITAKPTGEWQLVLNLPVCWLISSYLISYPLLLSAIPMLRRNPFKMQSISVQASLKYHSHLNERAARWDDEMNLAIFILERGVLMLLSEPVGLLLLLYFGIRRLQHDAKRKTP
;
A
#
# COMPACT_ATOMS: atom_id res chain seq x y z
N MET A 1 -21.26 0.69 7.16
CA MET A 1 -19.80 0.80 7.41
C MET A 1 -19.60 2.04 8.27
N ARG A 2 -18.98 1.94 9.47
CA ARG A 2 -18.88 3.10 10.39
C ARG A 2 -17.99 4.17 9.75
N THR A 3 -18.37 5.44 9.80
CA THR A 3 -17.63 6.59 9.20
C THR A 3 -16.12 6.56 9.49
N HIS A 4 -15.71 6.19 10.71
CA HIS A 4 -14.30 6.01 11.08
C HIS A 4 -13.54 4.97 10.24
N GLN A 5 -14.20 3.90 9.80
CA GLN A 5 -13.57 2.88 8.96
C GLN A 5 -13.29 3.41 7.56
N LEU A 6 -14.20 4.22 7.01
CA LEU A 6 -14.03 4.85 5.71
C LEU A 6 -12.88 5.86 5.73
N ILE A 7 -12.81 6.70 6.77
CA ILE A 7 -11.71 7.65 6.94
C ILE A 7 -10.37 6.91 6.98
N ASN A 8 -10.27 5.82 7.76
CA ASN A 8 -9.02 5.06 7.84
C ASN A 8 -8.63 4.39 6.52
N ILE A 9 -9.60 3.97 5.70
CA ILE A 9 -9.32 3.39 4.38
C ILE A 9 -8.85 4.48 3.43
N LEU A 10 -9.56 5.61 3.37
CA LEU A 10 -9.18 6.75 2.52
C LEU A 10 -7.79 7.28 2.88
N THR A 11 -7.47 7.41 4.18
CA THR A 11 -6.12 7.82 4.60
C THR A 11 -5.05 6.83 4.16
N ALA A 12 -5.31 5.52 4.28
CA ALA A 12 -4.38 4.50 3.82
C ALA A 12 -4.26 4.43 2.28
N GLU A 13 -5.34 4.72 1.57
CA GLU A 13 -5.36 4.85 0.12
C GLU A 13 -4.51 6.04 -0.33
N LEU A 14 -4.77 7.21 0.25
CA LEU A 14 -4.08 8.46 -0.07
C LEU A 14 -2.57 8.39 0.17
N SER A 15 -2.14 7.56 1.13
CA SER A 15 -0.71 7.36 1.38
C SER A 15 0.05 6.65 0.25
N ALA A 16 -0.63 5.93 -0.65
CA ALA A 16 -0.04 5.32 -1.84
C ALA A 16 0.01 6.28 -3.05
N LEU A 17 -0.71 7.41 -2.98
CA LEU A 17 -0.83 8.38 -4.07
C LEU A 17 0.54 8.91 -4.56
N PRO A 18 1.53 9.24 -3.70
CA PRO A 18 2.85 9.65 -4.17
C PRO A 18 3.51 8.60 -5.07
N VAL A 19 3.35 7.31 -4.75
CA VAL A 19 3.89 6.22 -5.57
C VAL A 19 3.13 6.10 -6.88
N LEU A 20 1.81 6.26 -6.87
CA LEU A 20 1.01 6.29 -8.10
C LEU A 20 1.54 7.37 -9.06
N ILE A 21 1.76 8.59 -8.58
CA ILE A 21 2.26 9.70 -9.40
C ILE A 21 3.65 9.38 -9.96
N VAL A 22 4.57 8.92 -9.11
CA VAL A 22 5.95 8.62 -9.53
C VAL A 22 5.98 7.45 -10.52
N ALA A 23 5.21 6.39 -10.28
CA ALA A 23 5.13 5.24 -11.17
C ALA A 23 4.45 5.60 -12.51
N TYR A 24 3.38 6.39 -12.47
CA TYR A 24 2.74 6.90 -13.68
C TYR A 24 3.73 7.70 -14.52
N TYR A 25 4.42 8.66 -13.88
CA TYR A 25 5.43 9.47 -14.55
C TYR A 25 6.54 8.60 -15.13
N ALA A 26 7.06 7.62 -14.38
CA ALA A 26 8.12 6.73 -14.87
C ALA A 26 7.69 5.91 -16.10
N ILE A 27 6.42 5.53 -16.20
CA ILE A 27 5.89 4.75 -17.33
C ILE A 27 5.60 5.64 -18.55
N THR A 28 5.13 6.87 -18.34
CA THR A 28 4.66 7.76 -19.42
C THR A 28 5.63 8.85 -19.82
N ALA A 29 6.70 9.06 -19.04
CA ALA A 29 7.71 10.07 -19.35
C ALA A 29 8.37 9.77 -20.68
N LYS A 30 8.36 10.76 -21.56
CA LYS A 30 9.22 10.74 -22.75
C LYS A 30 10.69 10.81 -22.32
N PRO A 31 11.63 10.33 -23.16
CA PRO A 31 13.06 10.51 -22.92
C PRO A 31 13.49 11.98 -22.83
N THR A 32 12.65 12.92 -23.30
CA THR A 32 12.82 14.37 -23.15
C THR A 32 12.36 14.92 -21.79
N GLY A 33 11.77 14.09 -20.93
CA GLY A 33 11.22 14.48 -19.61
C GLY A 33 9.81 15.07 -19.66
N GLU A 34 9.24 15.25 -20.85
CA GLU A 34 7.86 15.75 -21.01
C GLU A 34 6.83 14.75 -20.50
N TRP A 35 5.85 15.28 -19.78
CA TRP A 35 4.70 14.50 -19.33
C TRP A 35 3.72 14.28 -20.48
N GLN A 36 3.30 13.03 -20.67
CA GLN A 36 2.27 12.67 -21.64
C GLN A 36 1.17 11.85 -21.00
N LEU A 37 -0.06 12.21 -21.34
CA LEU A 37 -1.25 11.51 -20.89
C LEU A 37 -1.52 10.37 -21.87
N VAL A 38 -0.89 9.22 -21.61
CA VAL A 38 -1.01 8.01 -22.44
C VAL A 38 -1.66 6.90 -21.63
N LEU A 39 -2.68 6.27 -22.21
CA LEU A 39 -3.35 5.10 -21.64
C LEU A 39 -2.79 3.83 -22.30
N ASN A 40 -1.73 3.30 -21.70
CA ASN A 40 -1.17 2.00 -22.07
C ASN A 40 -1.61 0.93 -21.07
N LEU A 41 -1.49 -0.35 -21.43
CA LEU A 41 -1.87 -1.46 -20.56
C LEU A 41 -1.23 -1.41 -19.14
N PRO A 42 0.08 -1.08 -18.98
CA PRO A 42 0.67 -0.89 -17.65
C PRO A 42 0.08 0.27 -16.85
N VAL A 43 -0.32 1.34 -17.54
CA VAL A 43 -0.98 2.51 -16.92
C VAL A 43 -2.39 2.16 -16.48
N CYS A 44 -3.14 1.44 -17.32
CA CYS A 44 -4.47 0.94 -16.96
C CYS A 44 -4.38 0.03 -15.74
N TRP A 45 -3.41 -0.89 -15.71
CA TRP A 45 -3.13 -1.74 -14.55
C TRP A 45 -2.80 -0.90 -13.29
N LEU A 46 -1.92 0.09 -13.42
CA LEU A 46 -1.55 0.96 -12.30
C LEU A 46 -2.78 1.69 -11.72
N ILE A 47 -3.62 2.26 -12.59
CA ILE A 47 -4.83 2.99 -12.21
C ILE A 47 -5.88 2.04 -11.61
N SER A 48 -6.12 0.87 -12.20
CA SER A 48 -7.07 -0.12 -11.65
C SER A 48 -6.62 -0.67 -10.31
N SER A 49 -5.32 -0.90 -10.16
CA SER A 49 -4.72 -1.33 -8.90
C SER A 49 -4.96 -0.30 -7.81
N TYR A 50 -4.77 1.00 -8.07
CA TYR A 50 -5.00 2.06 -7.09
C TYR A 50 -6.49 2.28 -6.78
N LEU A 51 -7.35 2.38 -7.80
CA LEU A 51 -8.77 2.75 -7.61
C LEU A 51 -9.66 1.60 -7.14
N ILE A 52 -9.31 0.35 -7.47
CA ILE A 52 -10.20 -0.81 -7.27
C ILE A 52 -9.54 -1.83 -6.34
N SER A 53 -8.44 -2.43 -6.77
CA SER A 53 -7.85 -3.58 -6.07
C SER A 53 -7.28 -3.21 -4.71
N TYR A 54 -6.58 -2.08 -4.61
CA TYR A 54 -5.96 -1.63 -3.37
C TYR A 54 -6.98 -1.28 -2.26
N PRO A 55 -8.03 -0.46 -2.49
CA PRO A 55 -9.04 -0.20 -1.46
C PRO A 55 -9.81 -1.47 -1.08
N LEU A 56 -10.08 -2.37 -2.03
CA LEU A 56 -10.66 -3.67 -1.74
C LEU A 56 -9.76 -4.50 -0.84
N LEU A 57 -8.45 -4.55 -1.12
CA LEU A 57 -7.47 -5.28 -0.30
C LEU A 57 -7.40 -4.71 1.12
N LEU A 58 -7.36 -3.37 1.26
CA LEU A 58 -7.37 -2.70 2.56
C LEU A 58 -8.67 -2.92 3.34
N SER A 59 -9.80 -3.07 2.64
CA SER A 59 -11.10 -3.39 3.25
C SER A 59 -11.16 -4.83 3.74
N ALA A 60 -10.57 -5.77 2.99
CA ALA A 60 -10.57 -7.20 3.31
C ALA A 60 -9.57 -7.54 4.42
N ILE A 61 -8.39 -6.92 4.41
CA ILE A 61 -7.30 -7.23 5.34
C ILE A 61 -6.98 -5.97 6.16
N PRO A 62 -7.65 -5.75 7.31
CA PRO A 62 -7.52 -4.53 8.08
C PRO A 62 -6.13 -4.33 8.69
N MET A 63 -5.34 -5.40 8.80
CA MET A 63 -3.97 -5.37 9.30
C MET A 63 -3.02 -4.60 8.38
N LEU A 64 -3.25 -4.65 7.06
CA LEU A 64 -2.44 -3.93 6.06
C LEU A 64 -2.57 -2.41 6.17
N ARG A 65 -3.59 -1.90 6.88
CA ARG A 65 -3.78 -0.45 7.10
C ARG A 65 -2.81 0.13 8.13
N ARG A 66 -2.15 -0.71 8.95
CA ARG A 66 -1.14 -0.27 9.91
C ARG A 66 0.22 -0.22 9.23
N ASN A 67 1.12 0.63 9.71
CA ASN A 67 2.53 0.61 9.33
C ASN A 67 3.29 -0.32 10.30
N PRO A 68 3.69 -1.52 9.87
CA PRO A 68 4.42 -2.45 10.73
C PRO A 68 5.93 -2.15 10.79
N PHE A 69 6.47 -1.33 9.88
CA PHE A 69 7.91 -1.14 9.70
C PHE A 69 8.44 0.16 10.30
N LYS A 70 7.87 0.61 11.43
CA LYS A 70 8.39 1.80 12.13
C LYS A 70 9.74 1.48 12.78
N MET A 71 10.80 2.07 12.25
CA MET A 71 12.16 1.98 12.76
C MET A 71 12.43 3.10 13.78
N GLN A 72 13.32 2.82 14.72
CA GLN A 72 13.83 3.79 15.68
C GLN A 72 15.29 3.49 15.93
N SER A 73 16.18 4.46 15.71
CA SER A 73 17.60 4.29 15.90
C SER A 73 17.93 4.10 17.39
N ILE A 74 19.00 3.33 17.64
CA ILE A 74 19.56 3.12 18.98
C ILE A 74 19.91 4.46 19.64
N SER A 75 20.35 5.43 18.83
CA SER A 75 20.71 6.77 19.29
C SER A 75 19.51 7.54 19.85
N VAL A 76 18.34 7.45 19.21
CA VAL A 76 17.09 8.08 19.68
C VAL A 76 16.53 7.34 20.88
N GLN A 77 16.64 6.01 20.90
CA GLN A 77 16.26 5.22 22.08
C GLN A 77 17.13 5.57 23.30
N ALA A 78 18.44 5.75 23.10
CA ALA A 78 19.35 6.18 24.15
C ALA A 78 19.03 7.61 24.62
N SER A 79 18.74 8.54 23.71
CA SER A 79 18.41 9.92 24.11
C SER A 79 17.11 10.01 24.90
N LEU A 80 16.10 9.20 24.56
CA LEU A 80 14.88 9.03 25.36
C LEU A 80 15.16 8.45 26.74
N LYS A 81 16.01 7.42 26.80
CA LYS A 81 16.37 6.76 28.07
C LYS A 81 17.15 7.67 29.02
N TYR A 82 18.05 8.49 28.49
CA TYR A 82 18.93 9.37 29.27
C TYR A 82 18.47 10.84 29.31
N HIS A 83 17.26 11.14 28.82
CA HIS A 83 16.66 12.50 28.78
C HIS A 83 17.60 13.57 28.19
N SER A 84 18.42 13.19 27.21
CA SER A 84 19.40 14.09 26.60
C SER A 84 18.83 14.71 25.32
N HIS A 85 18.84 16.05 25.22
CA HIS A 85 18.37 16.80 24.04
C HIS A 85 19.30 16.70 22.81
N LEU A 86 20.41 15.97 22.91
CA LEU A 86 21.51 16.01 21.94
C LEU A 86 21.20 15.35 20.58
N ASN A 87 20.01 14.79 20.38
CA ASN A 87 19.77 13.87 19.28
C ASN A 87 18.56 14.17 18.38
N GLU A 88 18.14 15.43 18.32
CA GLU A 88 17.09 15.90 17.41
C GLU A 88 17.38 15.62 15.94
N ARG A 89 18.66 15.65 15.53
CA ARG A 89 19.07 15.29 14.15
C ARG A 89 18.83 13.82 13.84
N ALA A 90 19.16 12.91 14.76
CA ALA A 90 18.92 11.48 14.57
C ALA A 90 17.41 11.17 14.57
N ALA A 91 16.63 11.85 15.40
CA ALA A 91 15.17 11.74 15.38
C ALA A 91 14.60 12.16 14.03
N ARG A 92 15.10 13.26 13.45
CA ARG A 92 14.70 13.70 12.11
C ARG A 92 15.05 12.69 11.02
N TRP A 93 16.24 12.09 11.06
CA TRP A 93 16.63 11.05 10.11
C TRP A 93 15.78 9.78 10.26
N ASP A 94 15.44 9.38 11.49
CA ASP A 94 14.53 8.28 11.74
C ASP A 94 13.14 8.55 11.16
N ASP A 95 12.62 9.78 11.31
CA ASP A 95 11.32 10.18 10.75
C ASP A 95 11.33 10.20 9.21
N GLU A 96 12.39 10.74 8.59
CA GLU A 96 12.56 10.74 7.13
C GLU A 96 12.64 9.30 6.58
N MET A 97 13.40 8.42 7.25
CA MET A 97 13.50 7.01 6.87
C MET A 97 12.17 6.28 7.03
N ASN A 98 11.47 6.50 8.15
CA ASN A 98 10.16 5.92 8.41
C ASN A 98 9.12 6.34 7.37
N LEU A 99 9.16 7.61 6.94
CA LEU A 99 8.30 8.10 5.86
C LEU A 99 8.63 7.41 4.54
N ALA A 100 9.91 7.28 4.18
CA ALA A 100 10.33 6.62 2.95
C ALA A 100 9.89 5.14 2.92
N ILE A 101 10.12 4.41 4.01
CA ILE A 101 9.70 3.01 4.15
C ILE A 101 8.19 2.90 4.07
N PHE A 102 7.46 3.80 4.74
CA PHE A 102 6.01 3.81 4.69
C PHE A 102 5.48 4.01 3.27
N ILE A 103 6.00 5.00 2.54
CA ILE A 103 5.61 5.26 1.14
C ILE A 103 5.94 4.05 0.26
N LEU A 104 7.12 3.45 0.44
CA LEU A 104 7.55 2.27 -0.32
C LEU A 104 6.61 1.08 -0.06
N GLU A 105 6.32 0.78 1.19
CA GLU A 105 5.38 -0.29 1.59
C GLU A 105 4.02 -0.09 0.91
N ARG A 106 3.48 1.13 0.97
CA ARG A 106 2.18 1.48 0.35
C ARG A 106 2.20 1.30 -1.16
N GLY A 107 3.30 1.71 -1.79
CA GLY A 107 3.54 1.51 -3.21
C GLY A 107 3.55 0.05 -3.62
N VAL A 108 4.30 -0.78 -2.89
CA VAL A 108 4.40 -2.23 -3.16
C VAL A 108 3.04 -2.91 -2.96
N LEU A 109 2.33 -2.58 -1.87
CA LEU A 109 0.99 -3.11 -1.62
C LEU A 109 0.00 -2.71 -2.72
N MET A 110 0.06 -1.47 -3.20
CA MET A 110 -0.76 -0.99 -4.31
C MET A 110 -0.47 -1.79 -5.59
N LEU A 111 0.80 -1.94 -5.98
CA LEU A 111 1.20 -2.65 -7.21
C LEU A 111 0.84 -4.15 -7.18
N LEU A 112 0.96 -4.78 -6.01
CA LEU A 112 0.63 -6.19 -5.83
C LEU A 112 -0.86 -6.43 -5.53
N SER A 113 -1.66 -5.38 -5.35
CA SER A 113 -3.06 -5.52 -4.94
C SER A 113 -3.89 -6.32 -5.95
N GLU A 114 -3.68 -6.09 -7.24
CA GLU A 114 -4.43 -6.74 -8.32
C GLU A 114 -4.07 -8.23 -8.49
N PRO A 115 -2.79 -8.64 -8.57
CA PRO A 115 -2.47 -10.07 -8.60
C PRO A 115 -2.92 -10.79 -7.33
N VAL A 116 -2.78 -10.17 -6.15
CA VAL A 116 -3.29 -10.74 -4.89
C VAL A 116 -4.82 -10.85 -4.91
N GLY A 117 -5.51 -9.84 -5.42
CA GLY A 117 -6.96 -9.83 -5.58
C GLY A 117 -7.46 -10.94 -6.49
N LEU A 118 -6.81 -11.13 -7.64
CA LEU A 118 -7.11 -12.22 -8.58
C LEU A 118 -6.89 -13.60 -7.95
N LEU A 119 -5.79 -13.79 -7.21
CA LEU A 119 -5.51 -15.04 -6.49
C LEU A 119 -6.58 -15.32 -5.43
N LEU A 120 -7.00 -14.31 -4.67
CA LEU A 120 -8.07 -14.45 -3.68
C LEU A 120 -9.40 -14.81 -4.33
N LEU A 121 -9.78 -14.12 -5.41
CA LEU A 121 -11.00 -14.42 -6.16
C LEU A 121 -11.01 -15.86 -6.70
N LEU A 122 -9.87 -16.31 -7.25
CA LEU A 122 -9.72 -17.67 -7.75
C LEU A 122 -9.83 -18.70 -6.62
N TYR A 123 -9.16 -18.46 -5.49
CA TYR A 123 -9.23 -19.31 -4.31
C TYR A 123 -10.66 -19.44 -3.77
N PHE A 124 -11.37 -18.32 -3.58
CA PHE A 124 -12.76 -18.33 -3.11
C PHE A 124 -13.71 -18.96 -4.12
N GLY A 125 -13.48 -18.75 -5.42
CA GLY A 125 -14.24 -19.39 -6.49
C GLY A 125 -14.15 -20.91 -6.43
N ILE A 126 -12.93 -21.45 -6.35
CA ILE A 126 -12.69 -22.90 -6.24
C ILE A 126 -13.34 -23.46 -4.97
N ARG A 127 -13.16 -22.80 -3.83
CA ARG A 127 -13.72 -23.25 -2.55
C ARG A 127 -15.24 -23.27 -2.57
N ARG A 128 -15.87 -22.29 -3.21
CA ARG A 128 -17.33 -22.23 -3.39
C ARG A 128 -17.83 -23.39 -4.26
N LEU A 129 -17.17 -23.65 -5.39
CA LEU A 129 -17.49 -24.78 -6.27
C LEU A 129 -17.36 -26.12 -5.53
N GLN A 130 -16.32 -26.31 -4.73
CA GLN A 130 -16.15 -27.51 -3.91
C GLN A 130 -17.25 -27.68 -2.85
N HIS A 131 -17.68 -26.58 -2.22
CA HIS A 131 -18.79 -26.62 -1.26
C HIS A 131 -20.11 -26.99 -1.95
N ASP A 132 -20.38 -26.44 -3.14
CA ASP A 132 -21.60 -26.73 -3.89
C ASP A 132 -21.61 -28.18 -4.41
N ALA A 133 -20.45 -28.72 -4.79
CA ALA A 133 -20.31 -30.13 -5.16
C ALA A 133 -20.61 -31.07 -3.99
N LYS A 134 -20.13 -30.77 -2.77
CA LYS A 134 -20.41 -31.57 -1.56
C LYS A 134 -21.87 -31.53 -1.11
N ARG A 135 -22.63 -30.48 -1.43
CA ARG A 135 -24.07 -30.42 -1.14
C ARG A 135 -24.92 -31.25 -2.12
N LYS A 136 -24.37 -31.62 -3.28
CA LYS A 136 -25.08 -32.32 -4.35
C LYS A 136 -24.83 -33.84 -4.39
N THR A 137 -23.90 -34.34 -3.58
CA THR A 137 -23.72 -35.78 -3.36
C THR A 137 -24.71 -36.26 -2.29
N PRO A 138 -25.58 -37.25 -2.59
CA PRO A 138 -26.60 -37.76 -1.67
C PRO A 138 -26.00 -38.46 -0.45
#